data_AF-A0A957BTS0-F1
#
_entry.id   AF-A0A957BTS0-F1
#
_cell.length_a   1.000
_cell.length_b   1.000
_cell.length_c   1.000
_cell.angle_alpha   90.00
_cell.angle_beta   90.00
_cell.angle_gamma   90.00
#
_symmetry.space_group_name_H-M   'P 1'
#
loop_
_entity.id
_entity.type
_entity.pdbx_description
1 polymer ?
#
loop_
_entity_poly.entity_id
_entity_poly.type
_entity_poly.pdbx_seq_one_letter_code
_entity_poly.pdbx_strand_id
1 'polypeptide(L)'
;KGVYSLYYDYSSRIDRLKSYQVLAINRGEAQKVLRVSVEIPERDWQQAIRNVFPDHPLSPWAEQLKLASDDGAKRLLLPAIERDLRATLTDQADSHAIFVFGANLRGLLTQPPLAGQVVLGLDPGFRTGCKVAVVDSSGKVLETATIYPHPPQKQQRESLAALAALVQRHGVTLISIGNGTASRETE
;
A
#
# COMPACT_ATOMS: atom_id res chain seq x y z
N LYS A 1 16.79 -1.34 8.56
CA LYS A 1 16.26 -2.13 7.41
C LYS A 1 15.44 -1.17 6.54
N GLY A 2 15.74 -1.06 5.25
CA GLY A 2 15.05 -0.11 4.35
C GLY A 2 13.63 -0.58 4.01
N VAL A 3 12.76 0.36 3.63
CA VAL A 3 11.34 0.10 3.32
C VAL A 3 11.16 -0.97 2.22
N TYR A 4 12.09 -1.04 1.27
CA TYR A 4 12.04 -1.96 0.13
C TYR A 4 12.96 -3.17 0.27
N SER A 5 13.43 -3.50 1.48
CA SER A 5 14.44 -4.55 1.66
C SER A 5 14.03 -5.93 1.15
N LEU A 6 12.72 -6.20 1.06
CA LEU A 6 12.18 -7.45 0.49
C LEU A 6 12.39 -7.57 -1.02
N TYR A 7 12.71 -6.46 -1.71
CA TYR A 7 12.81 -6.38 -3.16
C TYR A 7 14.24 -6.13 -3.68
N TYR A 8 15.24 -6.10 -2.80
CA TYR A 8 16.62 -5.82 -3.21
C TYR A 8 17.25 -6.95 -4.03
N ASP A 9 16.88 -8.19 -3.73
CA ASP A 9 17.29 -9.40 -4.46
C ASP A 9 16.06 -10.29 -4.70
N TYR A 10 15.10 -9.74 -5.44
CA TYR A 10 13.82 -10.39 -5.71
C TYR A 10 13.65 -10.65 -7.20
N SER A 11 13.41 -11.92 -7.54
CA SER A 11 13.00 -12.36 -8.86
C SER A 11 11.73 -13.18 -8.75
N SER A 12 10.82 -13.02 -9.70
CA SER A 12 9.59 -13.80 -9.78
C SER A 12 9.05 -13.81 -11.18
N ARG A 13 8.29 -14.85 -11.51
CA ARG A 13 7.52 -14.88 -12.74
C ARG A 13 6.42 -13.83 -12.69
N ILE A 14 6.19 -13.20 -13.83
CA ILE A 14 5.26 -12.07 -13.96
C ILE A 14 3.82 -12.48 -13.64
N ASP A 15 3.42 -13.69 -14.05
CA ASP A 15 2.10 -14.28 -13.76
C ASP A 15 1.86 -14.55 -12.27
N ARG A 16 2.89 -14.50 -11.43
CA ARG A 16 2.79 -14.70 -9.97
C ARG A 16 2.90 -13.41 -9.17
N LEU A 17 3.14 -12.26 -9.82
CA LEU A 17 3.22 -10.98 -9.14
C LEU A 17 1.84 -10.56 -8.63
N LYS A 18 1.75 -10.25 -7.34
CA LYS A 18 0.53 -9.71 -6.75
C LYS A 18 0.48 -8.19 -6.95
N SER A 19 -0.73 -7.63 -7.06
CA SER A 19 -0.95 -6.20 -7.26
C SER A 19 -0.17 -5.32 -6.28
N TYR A 20 -0.17 -5.64 -4.98
CA TYR A 20 0.57 -4.86 -3.99
C TYR A 20 2.10 -4.91 -4.19
N GLN A 21 2.63 -5.98 -4.77
CA GLN A 21 4.06 -6.10 -5.07
C GLN A 21 4.41 -5.21 -6.27
N VAL A 22 3.58 -5.21 -7.31
CA VAL A 22 3.74 -4.32 -8.47
C VAL A 22 3.80 -2.86 -8.00
N LEU A 23 2.85 -2.43 -7.16
CA LEU A 23 2.83 -1.07 -6.62
C LEU A 23 4.07 -0.75 -5.76
N ALA A 24 4.53 -1.69 -4.94
CA ALA A 24 5.71 -1.50 -4.10
C ALA A 24 7.00 -1.39 -4.94
N ILE A 25 7.13 -2.23 -5.96
CA ILE A 25 8.26 -2.23 -6.90
C ILE A 25 8.28 -0.91 -7.69
N ASN A 26 7.14 -0.50 -8.26
CA ASN A 26 7.01 0.77 -9.00
C ASN A 26 7.36 1.98 -8.11
N ARG A 27 6.91 1.98 -6.86
CA ARG A 27 7.25 3.05 -5.90
C ARG A 27 8.73 3.08 -5.57
N GLY A 28 9.35 1.91 -5.35
CA GLY A 28 10.79 1.82 -5.08
C GLY A 28 11.64 2.29 -6.25
N GLU A 29 11.22 2.00 -7.48
CA GLU A 29 11.85 2.48 -8.71
C GLU A 29 11.69 4.00 -8.88
N ALA A 30 10.48 4.54 -8.69
CA ALA A 30 10.22 5.99 -8.75
C ALA A 30 11.04 6.78 -7.71
N GLN A 31 11.28 6.20 -6.54
CA GLN A 31 12.14 6.76 -5.50
C GLN A 31 13.63 6.52 -5.74
N LYS A 32 14.00 5.92 -6.88
CA LYS A 32 15.39 5.58 -7.26
C LYS A 32 16.10 4.65 -6.27
N VAL A 33 15.33 3.87 -5.50
CA VAL A 33 15.87 2.89 -4.55
C VAL A 33 16.03 1.52 -5.20
N LEU A 34 15.17 1.19 -6.17
CA LEU A 34 15.22 -0.05 -6.94
C LEU A 34 15.53 0.23 -8.40
N ARG A 35 16.15 -0.74 -9.06
CA ARG A 35 16.25 -0.84 -10.52
C ARG A 35 15.58 -2.13 -10.94
N VAL A 36 14.60 -2.06 -11.84
CA VAL A 36 13.79 -3.21 -12.25
C VAL A 36 14.02 -3.47 -13.73
N SER A 37 14.00 -4.74 -14.12
CA SER A 37 14.07 -5.16 -15.52
C SER A 37 13.22 -6.41 -15.72
N VAL A 38 12.66 -6.55 -16.91
CA VAL A 38 12.00 -7.79 -17.35
C VAL A 38 12.98 -8.64 -18.15
N GLU A 39 13.16 -9.89 -17.72
CA GLU A 39 13.99 -10.86 -18.46
C GLU A 39 13.09 -11.77 -19.30
N ILE A 40 13.39 -11.85 -20.61
CA ILE A 40 12.74 -12.76 -21.55
C ILE A 40 13.82 -13.69 -22.12
N PRO A 41 13.75 -15.01 -21.89
CA PRO A 41 14.76 -15.95 -22.38
C PRO A 41 14.94 -15.86 -23.90
N GLU A 42 16.19 -15.89 -24.38
CA GLU A 42 16.49 -15.75 -25.82
C GLU A 42 15.75 -16.75 -26.70
N ARG A 43 15.64 -18.00 -26.23
CA ARG A 43 14.92 -19.06 -26.94
C ARG A 43 13.46 -18.70 -27.23
N ASP A 44 12.81 -17.93 -26.36
CA ASP A 44 11.37 -17.67 -26.44
C ASP A 44 11.07 -16.62 -27.51
N TRP A 45 11.81 -15.49 -27.50
CA TRP A 45 11.60 -14.43 -28.49
C TRP A 45 12.24 -14.76 -29.85
N GLN A 46 13.40 -15.41 -29.88
CA GLN A 46 14.04 -15.77 -31.16
C GLN A 46 13.20 -16.77 -31.94
N GLN A 47 12.60 -17.76 -31.26
CA GLN A 47 11.74 -18.72 -31.94
C GLN A 47 10.47 -18.06 -32.48
N ALA A 48 9.88 -17.12 -31.72
CA ALA A 48 8.73 -16.36 -32.19
C ALA A 48 9.04 -15.55 -33.46
N ILE A 49 10.21 -14.90 -33.51
CA ILE A 49 10.64 -14.14 -34.69
C ILE A 49 10.90 -15.08 -35.87
N ARG A 50 11.61 -16.19 -35.69
CA ARG A 50 11.85 -17.18 -36.76
C ARG A 50 10.57 -17.78 -37.33
N ASN A 51 9.50 -17.87 -36.54
CA ASN A 51 8.21 -18.35 -37.06
C ASN A 51 7.55 -17.33 -38.01
N VAL A 52 7.84 -16.04 -37.84
CA VAL A 52 7.32 -14.96 -38.71
C VAL A 52 8.25 -14.70 -39.89
N PHE A 53 9.56 -14.71 -39.63
CA PHE A 53 10.64 -14.52 -40.59
C PHE A 53 11.50 -15.78 -40.64
N PRO A 54 11.06 -16.82 -41.37
CA PRO A 54 11.76 -18.09 -41.40
C PRO A 54 13.14 -17.97 -42.02
N ASP A 55 14.11 -18.63 -41.40
CA ASP A 55 15.45 -18.77 -41.94
C ASP A 55 15.40 -19.66 -43.18
N HIS A 56 16.02 -19.20 -44.27
CA HIS A 56 16.25 -20.00 -45.46
C HIS A 56 17.76 -20.27 -45.56
N PRO A 57 18.26 -21.46 -45.12
CA PRO A 57 19.69 -21.72 -45.01
C PRO A 57 20.47 -21.59 -46.34
N LEU A 58 19.77 -21.76 -47.47
CA LEU A 58 20.33 -21.61 -48.82
C LEU A 58 20.27 -20.18 -49.35
N SER A 59 19.66 -19.26 -48.61
CA SER A 59 19.60 -17.84 -48.98
C SER A 59 20.97 -17.19 -48.78
N PRO A 60 21.48 -16.43 -49.78
CA PRO A 60 22.70 -15.65 -49.60
C PRO A 60 22.57 -14.54 -48.54
N TRP A 61 21.34 -14.23 -48.10
CA TRP A 61 21.02 -13.20 -47.12
C TRP A 61 20.65 -13.73 -45.73
N ALA A 62 20.81 -15.04 -45.49
CA ALA A 62 20.36 -15.68 -44.24
C ALA A 62 21.02 -15.06 -43.00
N GLU A 63 22.33 -14.81 -43.05
CA GLU A 63 23.08 -14.17 -41.96
C GLU A 63 22.60 -12.73 -41.72
N GLN A 64 22.37 -11.95 -42.78
CA GLN A 64 21.91 -10.56 -42.68
C GLN A 64 20.51 -10.48 -42.08
N LEU A 65 19.61 -11.39 -42.46
CA LEU A 65 18.27 -11.47 -41.88
C LEU A 65 18.34 -11.79 -40.38
N LYS A 66 19.20 -12.73 -39.98
CA LYS A 66 19.40 -13.08 -38.56
C LYS A 66 19.93 -11.88 -37.77
N LEU A 67 20.97 -11.20 -38.26
CA LEU A 67 21.54 -10.03 -37.61
C LEU A 67 20.52 -8.89 -37.47
N ALA A 68 19.76 -8.61 -38.54
CA ALA A 68 18.72 -7.59 -38.52
C ALA A 68 17.58 -7.94 -37.56
N SER A 69 17.20 -9.22 -37.51
CA SER A 69 16.17 -9.73 -36.61
C SER A 69 16.60 -9.61 -35.14
N ASP A 70 17.84 -10.00 -34.82
CA ASP A 70 18.37 -9.90 -33.46
C ASP A 70 18.52 -8.43 -32.99
N ASP A 71 19.03 -7.52 -33.85
CA ASP A 71 19.10 -6.09 -33.53
C ASP A 71 17.70 -5.49 -33.34
N GLY A 72 16.79 -5.74 -34.28
CA GLY A 72 15.41 -5.26 -34.21
C GLY A 72 14.69 -5.77 -32.95
N ALA A 73 14.90 -7.03 -32.59
CA ALA A 73 14.34 -7.61 -31.38
C ALA A 73 14.87 -6.90 -30.12
N LYS A 74 16.20 -6.88 -29.95
CA LYS A 74 16.83 -6.39 -28.72
C LYS A 74 16.66 -4.89 -28.53
N ARG A 75 16.75 -4.10 -29.61
CA ARG A 75 16.73 -2.64 -29.55
C ARG A 75 15.32 -2.06 -29.56
N LEU A 76 14.35 -2.73 -30.20
CA LEU A 76 13.01 -2.17 -30.44
C LEU A 76 11.90 -3.02 -29.83
N LEU A 77 11.83 -4.31 -30.18
CA LEU A 77 10.69 -5.16 -29.81
C LEU A 77 10.65 -5.47 -28.31
N LEU A 78 11.74 -5.99 -27.72
CA LEU A 78 11.78 -6.39 -26.32
C LEU A 78 11.56 -5.19 -25.37
N PRO A 79 12.17 -4.00 -25.58
CA PRO A 79 11.87 -2.82 -24.77
C PRO A 79 10.42 -2.33 -24.90
N ALA A 80 9.80 -2.50 -26.08
CA ALA A 80 8.39 -2.19 -26.27
C ALA A 80 7.49 -3.16 -25.48
N ILE A 81 7.75 -4.46 -25.59
CA ILE A 81 7.03 -5.49 -24.82
C ILE A 81 7.17 -5.26 -23.32
N GLU A 82 8.38 -4.95 -22.83
CA GLU A 82 8.61 -4.64 -21.42
C GLU A 82 7.75 -3.44 -20.98
N ARG A 83 7.75 -2.35 -21.75
CA ARG A 83 6.94 -1.16 -21.44
C ARG A 83 5.45 -1.47 -21.38
N ASP A 84 4.93 -2.16 -22.39
CA ASP A 84 3.51 -2.48 -22.50
C ASP A 84 3.06 -3.42 -21.38
N LEU A 85 3.90 -4.40 -21.04
CA LEU A 85 3.68 -5.30 -19.94
C LEU A 85 3.69 -4.58 -18.59
N ARG A 86 4.66 -3.69 -18.36
CA ARG A 86 4.75 -2.88 -17.14
C ARG A 86 3.54 -1.97 -17.00
N ALA A 87 3.08 -1.36 -18.09
CA ALA A 87 1.85 -0.54 -18.10
C ALA A 87 0.63 -1.39 -17.72
N THR A 88 0.45 -2.54 -18.38
CA THR A 88 -0.67 -3.46 -18.11
C THR A 88 -0.71 -3.91 -16.65
N LEU A 89 0.43 -4.31 -16.09
CA LEU A 89 0.52 -4.72 -14.68
C LEU A 89 0.20 -3.57 -13.73
N THR A 90 0.62 -2.36 -14.08
CA THR A 90 0.37 -1.15 -13.27
C THR A 90 -1.12 -0.83 -13.25
N ASP A 91 -1.77 -0.78 -14.42
CA ASP A 91 -3.20 -0.50 -14.53
C ASP A 91 -4.05 -1.52 -13.76
N GLN A 92 -3.70 -2.81 -13.87
CA GLN A 92 -4.36 -3.87 -13.11
C GLN A 92 -4.15 -3.71 -11.59
N ALA A 93 -2.94 -3.38 -11.17
CA ALA A 93 -2.61 -3.22 -9.76
C ALA A 93 -3.30 -2.00 -9.13
N ASP A 94 -3.32 -0.87 -9.85
CA ASP A 94 -4.00 0.35 -9.42
C ASP A 94 -5.52 0.13 -9.34
N SER A 95 -6.12 -0.47 -10.38
CA SER A 95 -7.55 -0.79 -10.39
C SER A 95 -7.95 -1.68 -9.21
N HIS A 96 -7.14 -2.71 -8.93
CA HIS A 96 -7.37 -3.59 -7.78
C HIS A 96 -7.24 -2.84 -6.45
N ALA A 97 -6.22 -1.99 -6.29
CA ALA A 97 -6.04 -1.20 -5.09
C ALA A 97 -7.22 -0.24 -4.85
N ILE A 98 -7.67 0.47 -5.88
CA ILE A 98 -8.84 1.37 -5.80
C ILE A 98 -10.08 0.58 -5.38
N PHE A 99 -10.31 -0.60 -5.97
CA PHE A 99 -11.44 -1.44 -5.60
C PHE A 99 -11.39 -1.85 -4.12
N VAL A 100 -10.24 -2.30 -3.62
CA VAL A 100 -10.06 -2.68 -2.21
C VAL A 100 -10.27 -1.48 -1.28
N PHE A 101 -9.75 -0.30 -1.62
CA PHE A 101 -9.99 0.92 -0.84
C PHE A 101 -11.47 1.31 -0.82
N GLY A 102 -12.15 1.23 -1.97
CA GLY A 102 -13.58 1.48 -2.06
C GLY A 102 -14.41 0.51 -1.23
N ALA A 103 -14.07 -0.79 -1.27
CA ALA A 103 -14.73 -1.82 -0.46
C ALA A 103 -14.53 -1.57 1.04
N ASN A 104 -13.30 -1.24 1.47
CA ASN A 104 -13.00 -0.91 2.86
C ASN A 104 -13.75 0.33 3.34
N LEU A 105 -13.75 1.40 2.54
CA LEU A 105 -14.49 2.63 2.87
C LEU A 105 -15.98 2.38 2.96
N ARG A 106 -16.55 1.63 2.02
CA ARG A 106 -17.96 1.22 2.08
C ARG A 106 -18.25 0.47 3.38
N GLY A 107 -17.40 -0.50 3.74
CA GLY A 107 -17.52 -1.25 4.98
C GLY A 107 -17.59 -0.34 6.21
N LEU A 108 -16.75 0.69 6.29
CA LEU A 108 -16.76 1.69 7.37
C LEU A 108 -18.05 2.52 7.37
N LEU A 109 -18.51 2.99 6.20
CA LEU A 109 -19.70 3.84 6.08
C LEU A 109 -21.01 3.08 6.35
N THR A 110 -21.03 1.76 6.16
CA THR A 110 -22.22 0.93 6.40
C THR A 110 -22.32 0.39 7.82
N GLN A 111 -21.42 0.76 8.72
CA GLN A 111 -21.48 0.31 10.11
C GLN A 111 -22.74 0.86 10.80
N PRO A 112 -23.41 0.05 11.64
CA PRO A 112 -24.57 0.50 12.38
C PRO A 112 -24.19 1.65 13.33
N PRO A 113 -25.01 2.72 13.42
CA PRO A 113 -24.72 3.83 14.31
C PRO A 113 -24.92 3.44 15.77
N LEU A 114 -24.08 3.97 16.66
CA LEU A 114 -24.15 3.77 18.11
C LEU A 114 -25.06 4.82 18.76
N ALA A 115 -26.37 4.73 18.48
CA ALA A 115 -27.35 5.70 18.96
C ALA A 115 -27.55 5.66 20.48
N GLY A 116 -27.85 6.82 21.08
CA GLY A 116 -28.21 6.93 22.49
C GLY A 116 -27.04 6.83 23.48
N GLN A 117 -25.80 6.77 23.00
CA GLN A 117 -24.60 6.64 23.83
C GLN A 117 -23.98 8.01 24.13
N VAL A 118 -23.42 8.17 25.33
CA VAL A 118 -22.48 9.27 25.63
C VAL A 118 -21.07 8.72 25.43
N VAL A 119 -20.32 9.29 24.49
CA VAL A 119 -19.08 8.72 23.99
C VAL A 119 -17.88 9.52 24.47
N LEU A 120 -16.90 8.84 25.05
CA LEU A 120 -15.55 9.35 25.28
C LEU A 120 -14.65 8.89 24.11
N GLY A 121 -14.32 9.82 23.23
CA GLY A 121 -13.37 9.61 22.13
C GLY A 121 -11.93 9.85 22.59
N LEU A 122 -11.05 8.91 22.29
CA LEU A 122 -9.61 8.96 22.51
C LEU A 122 -8.91 8.92 21.15
N ASP A 123 -8.11 9.95 20.85
CA ASP A 123 -7.17 9.99 19.73
C ASP A 123 -5.75 9.78 20.27
N PRO A 124 -5.20 8.55 20.19
CA PRO A 124 -3.93 8.20 20.80
C PRO A 124 -2.74 8.97 20.23
N GLY A 125 -1.76 9.24 21.10
CA GLY A 125 -0.51 9.86 20.71
C GLY A 125 0.54 9.77 21.80
N PHE A 126 1.81 9.68 21.38
CA PHE A 126 2.97 9.73 22.26
C PHE A 126 3.34 11.19 22.59
N ARG A 127 4.19 11.79 21.74
CA ARG A 127 4.78 13.13 21.98
C ARG A 127 3.74 14.24 22.12
N THR A 128 2.67 14.20 21.33
CA THR A 128 1.61 15.22 21.32
C THR A 128 0.50 14.94 22.33
N GLY A 129 0.62 13.87 23.12
CA GLY A 129 -0.42 13.41 24.03
C GLY A 129 -1.60 12.73 23.31
N CYS A 130 -2.44 12.09 24.11
CA CYS A 130 -3.72 11.51 23.71
C CYS A 130 -4.82 12.57 23.91
N LYS A 131 -5.57 12.85 22.85
CA LYS A 131 -6.64 13.87 22.88
C LYS A 131 -7.92 13.18 23.28
N VAL A 132 -8.70 13.87 24.08
CA VAL A 132 -9.92 13.36 24.69
C VAL A 132 -11.06 14.27 24.31
N ALA A 133 -12.19 13.70 23.88
CA ALA A 133 -13.42 14.44 23.65
C ALA A 133 -14.60 13.63 24.21
N VAL A 134 -15.46 14.28 24.98
CA VAL A 134 -16.75 13.71 25.41
C VAL A 134 -17.84 14.29 24.54
N VAL A 135 -18.67 13.42 23.97
CA VAL A 135 -19.78 13.77 23.08
C VAL A 135 -21.05 13.12 23.61
N ASP A 136 -22.15 13.88 23.68
CA ASP A 136 -23.44 13.34 24.12
C ASP A 136 -24.15 12.53 23.03
N SER A 137 -25.30 11.96 23.39
CA SER A 137 -26.12 11.14 22.49
C SER A 137 -26.64 11.85 21.23
N SER A 138 -26.62 13.19 21.19
CA SER A 138 -27.00 14.00 20.03
C SER A 138 -25.82 14.32 19.11
N GLY A 139 -24.60 14.00 19.53
CA GLY A 139 -23.38 14.39 18.84
C GLY A 139 -22.79 15.72 19.30
N LYS A 140 -23.34 16.35 20.36
CA LYS A 140 -22.81 17.61 20.88
C LYS A 140 -21.58 17.36 21.75
N VAL A 141 -20.52 18.12 21.50
CA VAL A 141 -19.31 18.09 22.34
C VAL A 141 -19.61 18.69 23.72
N LEU A 142 -19.32 17.93 24.77
CA LEU A 142 -19.50 18.35 26.16
C LEU A 142 -18.20 18.89 26.77
N GLU A 143 -17.09 18.19 26.54
CA GLU A 143 -15.78 18.56 27.11
C GLU A 143 -14.65 17.98 26.27
N THR A 144 -13.50 18.65 26.25
CA THR A 144 -12.27 18.17 25.61
C THR A 144 -11.09 18.30 26.54
N ALA A 145 -10.13 17.39 26.45
CA ALA A 145 -8.88 17.45 27.21
C ALA A 145 -7.71 16.88 26.40
N THR A 146 -6.49 17.07 26.89
CA THR A 146 -5.30 16.37 26.42
C THR A 146 -4.61 15.75 27.62
N ILE A 147 -4.33 14.45 27.51
CA ILE A 147 -3.65 13.67 28.55
C ILE A 147 -2.32 13.13 28.00
N TYR A 148 -1.38 12.82 28.89
CA TYR A 148 -0.05 12.34 28.52
C TYR A 148 0.29 11.01 29.21
N PRO A 149 -0.50 9.94 28.98
CA PRO A 149 -0.29 8.65 29.66
C PRO A 149 1.02 7.98 29.23
N HIS A 150 1.50 8.25 28.02
CA HIS A 150 2.61 7.54 27.40
C HIS A 150 3.90 8.36 27.41
N PRO A 151 5.05 7.77 27.03
CA PRO A 151 6.29 8.53 26.85
C PRO A 151 6.10 9.70 25.88
N PRO A 152 6.78 10.85 26.09
CA PRO A 152 7.85 11.05 27.08
C PRO A 152 7.39 11.40 28.51
N GLN A 153 6.16 11.86 28.74
CA GLN A 153 5.73 12.37 30.04
C GLN A 153 5.32 11.27 31.02
N LYS A 154 4.76 10.16 30.54
CA LYS A 154 4.37 8.98 31.35
C LYS A 154 3.45 9.31 32.55
N GLN A 155 2.54 10.27 32.40
CA GLN A 155 1.58 10.70 33.43
C GLN A 155 0.37 9.77 33.50
N GLN A 156 0.60 8.46 33.68
CA GLN A 156 -0.46 7.46 33.59
C GLN A 156 -1.51 7.64 34.69
N ARG A 157 -1.11 7.92 35.92
CA ARG A 157 -2.03 8.04 37.06
C ARG A 157 -2.90 9.28 36.94
N GLU A 158 -2.31 10.40 36.56
CA GLU A 158 -2.99 11.67 36.34
C GLU A 158 -3.98 11.57 35.17
N SER A 159 -3.54 10.93 34.08
CA SER A 159 -4.39 10.68 32.91
C SER A 159 -5.59 9.79 33.28
N LEU A 160 -5.37 8.72 34.03
CA LEU A 160 -6.45 7.82 34.47
C LEU A 160 -7.45 8.54 35.38
N ALA A 161 -6.97 9.36 36.32
CA ALA A 161 -7.83 10.16 37.20
C ALA A 161 -8.67 11.17 36.41
N ALA A 162 -8.07 11.85 35.43
CA ALA A 162 -8.78 12.77 34.55
C ALA A 162 -9.87 12.07 33.74
N LEU A 163 -9.57 10.91 33.14
CA LEU A 163 -10.55 10.11 32.39
C LEU A 163 -11.68 9.63 33.30
N ALA A 164 -11.38 9.12 34.50
CA ALA A 164 -12.40 8.67 35.45
C ALA A 164 -13.36 9.81 35.86
N ALA A 165 -12.82 11.02 36.08
CA ALA A 165 -13.63 12.20 36.38
C ALA A 165 -14.57 12.57 35.21
N LEU A 166 -14.08 12.51 33.96
CA LEU A 166 -14.90 12.77 32.78
C LEU A 166 -16.02 11.74 32.61
N VAL A 167 -15.69 10.45 32.81
CA VAL A 167 -16.66 9.35 32.71
C VAL A 167 -17.78 9.53 33.72
N GLN A 168 -17.45 9.81 34.99
CA GLN A 168 -18.45 10.02 36.04
C GLN A 168 -19.27 11.29 35.83
N ARG A 169 -18.63 12.41 35.47
CA ARG A 169 -19.30 13.71 35.32
C ARG A 169 -20.34 13.71 34.22
N HIS A 170 -20.04 13.10 33.08
CA HIS A 170 -20.89 13.14 31.88
C HIS A 170 -21.70 11.86 31.67
N GLY A 171 -21.55 10.86 32.54
CA GLY A 171 -22.25 9.58 32.41
C GLY A 171 -21.88 8.85 31.12
N VAL A 172 -20.58 8.82 30.79
CA VAL A 172 -20.06 8.14 29.58
C VAL A 172 -20.46 6.67 29.62
N THR A 173 -21.04 6.18 28.52
CA THR A 173 -21.47 4.79 28.36
C THR A 173 -20.64 4.03 27.33
N LEU A 174 -19.86 4.73 26.51
CA LEU A 174 -19.02 4.14 25.47
C LEU A 174 -17.67 4.86 25.41
N ILE A 175 -16.58 4.09 25.24
CA ILE A 175 -15.25 4.62 24.94
C ILE A 175 -14.85 4.20 23.53
N SER A 176 -14.44 5.17 22.71
CA SER A 176 -13.95 4.93 21.35
C SER A 176 -12.48 5.30 21.26
N ILE A 177 -11.64 4.38 20.78
CA ILE A 177 -10.19 4.55 20.69
C ILE A 177 -9.78 4.53 19.22
N GLY A 178 -9.08 5.57 18.75
CA GLY A 178 -8.50 5.59 17.42
C GLY A 178 -7.44 4.49 17.24
N ASN A 179 -7.44 3.79 16.12
CA ASN A 179 -6.50 2.71 15.81
C ASN A 179 -5.14 3.20 15.25
N GLY A 180 -4.74 4.40 15.64
CA GLY A 180 -3.54 5.09 15.16
C GLY A 180 -2.27 4.78 15.96
N THR A 181 -1.32 5.73 15.90
CA THR A 181 -0.08 5.63 16.68
C THR A 181 -0.38 5.67 18.18
N ALA A 182 0.25 4.77 18.96
CA ALA A 182 0.01 4.60 20.40
C ALA A 182 -1.37 4.01 20.77
N SER A 183 -2.13 3.46 19.81
CA SER A 183 -3.46 2.90 20.09
C SER A 183 -3.39 1.71 21.03
N ARG A 184 -2.42 0.80 20.83
CA ARG A 184 -2.24 -0.40 21.64
C ARG A 184 -1.91 -0.10 23.10
N GLU A 185 -1.18 0.97 23.36
CA GLU A 185 -0.85 1.40 24.71
C GLU A 185 -2.02 2.14 25.37
N THR A 186 -2.92 2.73 24.57
CA THR A 186 -4.10 3.47 25.04
C THR A 186 -5.30 2.57 25.30
N GLU A 187 -5.42 1.46 24.57
CA GLU A 187 -6.34 0.34 24.81
C GLU A 187 -6.01 -0.38 26.13
#